data_AF-A0A6G0RBT0-F1
#
_entry.id   AF-A0A6G0RBT0-F1
#
_cell.length_a   1.000
_cell.length_b   1.000
_cell.length_c   1.000
_cell.angle_alpha   90.00
_cell.angle_beta   90.00
_cell.angle_gamma   90.00
#
_symmetry.space_group_name_H-M   'P 1'
#
loop_
_entity.id
_entity.type
_entity.pdbx_description
1 polymer ?
#
loop_
_entity_poly.entity_id
_entity_poly.type
_entity_poly.pdbx_seq_one_letter_code
_entity_poly.pdbx_strand_id
1 'polypeptide(L)'
;MTGPVRWAWFIYAVFCGSSSVSSNSVSYCASLTSEDVVMIQEVLRTNYPQPALQQNQDRPPEYGYVDIQEGGQISGRNGIRLEITRSLRCRALYYPTTMGDSVEVVVPGYGICTAKIEDGGNTFISDAV
;
A
#
# COMPACT_ATOMS: atom_id res chain seq x y z
N MET A 1 -8.29 -8.83 2.22
CA MET A 1 -7.92 -8.14 3.47
C MET A 1 -9.17 -7.99 4.34
N THR A 2 -9.31 -8.85 5.34
CA THR A 2 -10.30 -8.72 6.43
C THR A 2 -9.55 -8.28 7.70
N GLY A 3 -10.14 -7.40 8.50
CA GLY A 3 -9.57 -6.91 9.76
C GLY A 3 -9.05 -5.46 9.75
N PRO A 4 -8.54 -4.96 10.90
CA PRO A 4 -8.27 -3.54 11.15
C PRO A 4 -7.30 -2.88 10.17
N VAL A 5 -6.35 -3.65 9.64
CA VAL A 5 -5.37 -3.21 8.64
C VAL A 5 -6.04 -2.61 7.41
N ARG A 6 -7.21 -3.12 7.02
CA ARG A 6 -7.97 -2.61 5.87
C ARG A 6 -8.38 -1.14 6.08
N TRP A 7 -8.82 -0.79 7.29
CA TRP A 7 -9.30 0.56 7.59
C TRP A 7 -8.18 1.58 7.62
N ALA A 8 -7.03 1.20 8.18
CA ALA A 8 -5.84 2.03 8.19
C ALA A 8 -5.42 2.44 6.77
N TRP A 9 -5.32 1.46 5.85
CA TRP A 9 -4.99 1.73 4.45
C TRP A 9 -6.05 2.53 3.70
N PHE A 10 -7.32 2.26 3.97
CA PHE A 10 -8.42 3.02 3.36
C PHE A 10 -8.36 4.50 3.74
N ILE A 11 -8.18 4.81 5.03
CA ILE A 11 -8.08 6.18 5.51
C ILE A 11 -6.83 6.88 4.95
N TYR A 12 -5.70 6.20 4.91
CA TYR A 12 -4.49 6.73 4.28
C TYR A 12 -4.74 7.14 2.82
N ALA A 13 -5.37 6.26 2.03
CA ALA A 13 -5.63 6.53 0.62
C ALA A 13 -6.59 7.71 0.38
N VAL A 14 -7.55 7.93 1.28
CA VAL A 14 -8.54 9.01 1.15
C VAL A 14 -8.03 10.34 1.67
N PHE A 15 -7.32 10.34 2.81
CA PHE A 15 -7.02 11.55 3.56
C PHE A 15 -5.54 11.95 3.59
N CYS A 16 -4.62 11.01 3.39
CA CYS A 16 -3.18 11.24 3.59
C CYS A 16 -2.39 11.18 2.27
N GLY A 17 -2.91 10.47 1.26
CA GLY A 17 -2.27 10.35 -0.05
C GLY A 17 -2.45 11.61 -0.90
N SER A 18 -1.35 12.21 -1.35
CA SER A 18 -1.36 13.27 -2.35
C SER A 18 -1.63 12.68 -3.75
N SER A 19 -2.91 12.61 -4.13
CA SER A 19 -3.34 12.29 -5.49
C SER A 19 -3.95 13.51 -6.15
N SER A 20 -3.55 13.80 -7.39
CA SER A 20 -4.21 14.82 -8.24
C SER A 20 -5.52 14.31 -8.85
N VAL A 21 -5.85 13.03 -8.64
CA VAL A 21 -7.09 12.42 -9.12
C VAL A 21 -8.21 12.78 -8.14
N SER A 22 -9.11 13.67 -8.58
CA SER A 22 -10.31 14.06 -7.85
C SER A 22 -11.34 12.94 -7.87
N SER A 23 -11.34 12.08 -6.85
CA SER A 23 -12.54 11.28 -6.54
C SER A 23 -13.54 12.17 -5.83
N ASN A 24 -14.61 12.55 -6.52
CA ASN A 24 -15.59 13.55 -6.03
C ASN A 24 -16.37 13.14 -4.78
N SER A 25 -16.43 11.84 -4.46
CA SER A 25 -16.99 11.33 -3.20
C SER A 25 -16.73 9.84 -3.04
N VAL A 26 -16.32 9.40 -1.85
CA VAL A 26 -16.28 7.98 -1.47
C VAL A 26 -17.31 7.75 -0.37
N SER A 27 -18.30 6.89 -0.64
CA SER A 27 -19.30 6.47 0.35
C SER A 27 -19.09 5.00 0.68
N TYR A 28 -19.02 4.67 1.97
CA TYR A 28 -18.92 3.30 2.45
C TYR A 28 -19.75 3.12 3.72
N CYS A 29 -20.32 1.93 3.88
CA CYS A 29 -21.03 1.52 5.08
C CYS A 29 -20.26 0.36 5.72
N ALA A 30 -19.91 0.51 7.00
CA ALA A 30 -19.24 -0.53 7.75
C ALA A 30 -19.45 -0.39 9.25
N SER A 31 -19.40 -1.53 9.95
CA SER A 31 -19.32 -1.60 11.40
C SER A 31 -17.85 -1.52 11.81
N LEU A 32 -17.49 -0.48 12.56
CA LEU A 32 -16.15 -0.32 13.12
C LEU A 32 -16.11 -0.87 14.55
N THR A 33 -15.04 -1.59 14.86
CA THR A 33 -14.67 -1.97 16.23
C THR A 33 -13.85 -0.85 16.89
N SER A 34 -13.63 -0.94 18.20
CA SER A 34 -12.73 -0.01 18.92
C SER A 34 -11.30 -0.05 18.39
N GLU A 35 -10.79 -1.23 18.01
CA GLU A 35 -9.47 -1.40 17.42
C GLU A 35 -9.36 -0.70 16.06
N ASP A 36 -10.41 -0.79 15.24
CA ASP A 36 -10.46 -0.10 13.94
C ASP A 36 -10.36 1.42 14.13
N VAL A 37 -11.07 1.99 15.12
CA VAL A 37 -11.05 3.43 15.42
C VAL A 37 -9.66 3.89 15.86
N VAL A 38 -8.98 3.13 16.73
CA VAL A 38 -7.61 3.47 17.19
C VAL A 38 -6.63 3.46 16.02
N MET A 39 -6.71 2.46 15.14
CA MET A 39 -5.87 2.38 13.95
C MET A 39 -6.12 3.54 12.99
N ILE A 40 -7.38 3.92 12.78
CA ILE A 40 -7.75 5.08 11.95
C ILE A 40 -7.17 6.37 12.53
N GLN A 41 -7.32 6.60 13.84
CA GLN A 41 -6.77 7.76 14.51
C GLN A 41 -5.25 7.83 14.37
N GLU A 42 -4.57 6.70 14.51
CA GLU A 42 -3.13 6.63 14.39
C GLU A 42 -2.69 6.97 12.96
N VAL A 43 -3.34 6.44 11.92
CA VAL A 43 -3.05 6.79 10.52
C VAL A 43 -3.23 8.28 10.24
N LEU A 44 -4.32 8.88 10.73
CA LEU A 44 -4.56 10.31 10.57
C LEU A 44 -3.49 11.16 11.28
N ARG A 45 -2.97 10.66 12.41
CA ARG A 45 -1.93 11.33 13.20
C ARG A 45 -0.55 11.23 12.54
N THR A 46 -0.18 10.05 12.06
CA THR A 46 1.13 9.77 11.46
C THR A 46 1.17 10.02 9.96
N ASN A 47 0.01 10.32 9.34
CA ASN A 47 -0.22 10.26 7.90
C ASN A 47 0.17 8.92 7.30
N TYR A 48 0.14 7.82 8.09
CA TYR A 48 0.63 6.54 7.62
C TYR A 48 0.09 5.31 8.41
N PRO A 49 -0.37 4.24 7.72
CA PRO A 49 -0.73 2.98 8.38
C PRO A 49 0.48 2.35 9.05
N GLN A 50 0.52 2.34 10.39
CA GLN A 50 1.54 1.57 11.07
C GLN A 50 1.35 0.07 10.74
N PRO A 51 2.45 -0.69 10.58
CA PRO A 51 2.37 -2.13 10.45
C PRO A 51 1.48 -2.65 11.58
N ALA A 52 0.40 -3.36 11.26
CA ALA A 52 -0.24 -4.14 12.31
C ALA A 52 0.83 -5.04 12.87
N LEU A 53 1.09 -4.89 14.17
CA LEU A 53 1.89 -5.81 14.96
C LEU A 53 1.21 -7.17 14.90
N GLN A 54 1.42 -7.90 13.80
CA GLN A 54 0.96 -9.26 13.63
C GLN A 54 1.85 -10.11 14.52
N GLN A 55 1.42 -10.27 15.76
CA GLN A 55 1.89 -11.32 16.65
C GLN A 55 1.69 -12.66 15.94
N ASN A 56 2.76 -13.46 15.86
CA ASN A 56 2.82 -14.84 15.36
C ASN A 56 2.72 -15.09 13.85
N GLN A 57 3.68 -14.57 13.07
CA GLN A 57 4.09 -15.24 11.83
C GLN A 57 5.63 -15.33 11.81
N ASP A 58 6.18 -16.52 11.49
CA ASP A 58 7.63 -16.73 11.36
C ASP A 58 8.29 -15.78 10.34
N ARG A 59 7.49 -15.25 9.41
CA ARG A 59 7.83 -14.14 8.49
C ARG A 59 6.63 -13.21 8.35
N PRO A 60 6.53 -12.15 9.16
CA PRO A 60 5.43 -11.20 9.08
C PRO A 60 5.48 -10.40 7.77
N PRO A 61 4.36 -9.81 7.32
CA PRO A 61 4.37 -8.87 6.21
C PRO A 61 5.28 -7.68 6.49
N GLU A 62 6.04 -7.29 5.48
CA GLU A 62 6.97 -6.16 5.53
C GLU A 62 6.34 -4.95 4.86
N TYR A 63 6.38 -3.81 5.56
CA TYR A 63 5.93 -2.53 5.04
C TYR A 63 7.16 -1.72 4.61
N GLY A 64 7.01 -0.93 3.54
CA GLY A 64 8.12 -0.18 3.00
C GLY A 64 7.75 0.71 1.84
N TYR A 65 8.75 1.08 1.06
CA TYR A 65 8.62 1.81 -0.20
C TYR A 65 9.15 0.98 -1.36
N VAL A 66 8.65 1.24 -2.56
CA VAL A 66 9.27 0.82 -3.82
C VAL A 66 9.48 2.05 -4.67
N ASP A 67 10.72 2.26 -5.09
CA ASP A 67 11.05 3.27 -6.10
C ASP A 67 10.83 2.66 -7.49
N ILE A 68 9.72 3.04 -8.13
CA ILE A 68 9.40 2.59 -9.48
C ILE A 68 9.96 3.60 -10.46
N GLN A 69 10.81 3.14 -11.38
CA GLN A 69 11.42 4.02 -12.37
C GLN A 69 10.44 4.39 -13.48
N GLU A 70 10.72 5.51 -14.16
CA GLU A 70 10.06 5.85 -15.42
C GLU A 70 10.19 4.69 -16.44
N GLY A 71 9.09 4.39 -17.13
CA GLY A 71 8.95 3.21 -17.99
C GLY A 71 8.65 1.90 -17.24
N GLY A 72 8.66 1.92 -15.90
CA GLY A 72 8.33 0.77 -15.06
C GLY A 72 6.89 0.31 -15.26
N GLN A 73 6.69 -1.01 -15.36
CA GLN A 73 5.36 -1.59 -15.51
C GLN A 73 4.83 -2.14 -14.18
N ILE A 74 3.56 -1.84 -13.92
CA ILE A 74 2.80 -2.38 -12.79
C ILE A 74 1.50 -3.02 -13.30
N SER A 75 0.99 -3.97 -12.53
CA SER A 75 -0.28 -4.65 -12.82
C SER A 75 -1.35 -4.22 -11.83
N GLY A 76 -2.41 -3.57 -12.32
CA GLY A 76 -3.60 -3.31 -11.51
C GLY A 76 -4.37 -4.59 -11.19
N ARG A 77 -5.26 -4.54 -10.20
CA ARG A 77 -6.04 -5.70 -9.72
C ARG A 77 -6.85 -6.43 -10.81
N ASN A 78 -7.21 -5.75 -11.90
CA ASN A 78 -7.97 -6.32 -13.02
C ASN A 78 -7.08 -6.84 -14.17
N GLY A 79 -5.77 -6.99 -13.95
CA GLY A 79 -4.81 -7.38 -15.00
C GLY A 79 -4.45 -6.25 -15.97
N ILE A 80 -4.95 -5.03 -15.70
CA ILE A 80 -4.58 -3.82 -16.46
C ILE A 80 -3.09 -3.55 -16.22
N ARG A 81 -2.31 -3.47 -17.30
CA ARG A 81 -0.92 -3.01 -17.22
C ARG A 81 -0.89 -1.49 -17.27
N LEU A 82 -0.22 -0.89 -16.29
CA LEU A 82 0.04 0.54 -16.26
C LEU A 82 1.54 0.75 -16.41
N GLU A 83 1.89 1.73 -17.21
CA GLU A 83 3.26 2.19 -17.36
C GLU A 83 3.43 3.49 -16.59
N ILE A 84 4.45 3.54 -15.75
CA ILE A 84 4.79 4.71 -14.96
C ILE A 84 5.54 5.70 -15.86
N THR A 85 4.92 6.84 -16.15
CA THR A 85 5.48 7.85 -17.05
C THR A 85 6.49 8.78 -16.39
N ARG A 86 6.64 8.70 -15.06
CA ARG A 86 7.61 9.46 -14.26
C ARG A 86 7.96 8.65 -13.03
N SER A 87 9.23 8.60 -12.66
CA SER A 87 9.64 7.84 -11.46
C SER A 87 8.79 8.21 -10.24
N LEU A 88 8.30 7.18 -9.55
CA LEU A 88 7.35 7.30 -8.45
C LEU A 88 7.76 6.39 -7.31
N ARG A 89 7.94 6.98 -6.14
CA ARG A 89 8.05 6.23 -4.88
C ARG A 89 6.66 5.84 -4.41
N CYS A 90 6.35 4.55 -4.46
CA CYS A 90 5.10 4.01 -3.96
C CYS A 90 5.28 3.40 -2.58
N ARG A 91 4.23 3.47 -1.76
CA ARG A 91 4.15 2.67 -0.54
C ARG A 91 3.90 1.22 -0.90
N ALA A 92 4.53 0.33 -0.15
CA ALA A 92 4.61 -1.07 -0.49
C ALA A 92 4.31 -1.97 0.71
N LEU A 93 3.71 -3.10 0.40
CA LEU A 93 3.45 -4.21 1.30
C LEU A 93 3.98 -5.48 0.65
N TYR A 94 4.95 -6.09 1.29
CA TYR A 94 5.61 -7.30 0.83
C TYR A 94 5.27 -8.47 1.74
N TYR A 95 4.87 -9.59 1.16
CA TYR A 95 4.63 -10.85 1.87
C TYR A 95 5.71 -11.87 1.45
N PRO A 96 6.82 -12.01 2.21
CA PRO A 96 7.97 -12.79 1.78
C PRO A 96 7.67 -14.25 1.44
N THR A 97 6.63 -14.82 2.07
CA THR A 97 6.26 -16.23 1.91
C THR A 97 5.46 -16.51 0.64
N THR A 98 4.72 -15.52 0.12
CA THR A 98 3.72 -15.75 -0.93
C THR A 98 3.96 -14.96 -2.20
N MET A 99 4.69 -13.84 -2.14
CA MET A 99 4.81 -12.93 -3.27
C MET A 99 6.08 -13.13 -4.12
N GLY A 100 7.08 -13.87 -3.64
CA GLY A 100 8.33 -14.06 -4.37
C GLY A 100 8.93 -12.70 -4.76
N ASP A 101 9.15 -12.47 -6.05
CA ASP A 101 9.72 -11.20 -6.55
C ASP A 101 8.64 -10.15 -6.86
N SER A 102 7.47 -10.23 -6.22
CA SER A 102 6.37 -9.28 -6.40
C SER A 102 6.05 -8.55 -5.11
N VAL A 103 5.49 -7.36 -5.24
CA VAL A 103 5.12 -6.52 -4.10
C VAL A 103 3.84 -5.74 -4.40
N GLU A 104 2.96 -5.63 -3.41
CA GLU A 104 1.78 -4.78 -3.52
C GLU A 104 2.20 -3.33 -3.28
N VAL A 105 1.89 -2.46 -4.23
CA VAL A 105 2.17 -1.02 -4.16
C VAL A 105 0.89 -0.20 -4.22
N VAL A 106 0.83 0.88 -3.45
CA VAL A 106 -0.26 1.86 -3.51
C VAL A 106 0.08 2.94 -4.51
N VAL A 107 -0.69 2.99 -5.60
CA VAL A 107 -0.50 3.94 -6.70
C VAL A 107 -1.60 4.99 -6.62
N PRO A 108 -1.25 6.28 -6.47
CA PRO A 108 -2.22 7.37 -6.44
C PRO A 108 -3.16 7.33 -7.65
N GLY A 109 -4.48 7.35 -7.41
CA GLY A 109 -5.50 7.30 -8.46
C GLY A 109 -5.82 5.90 -9.01
N TYR A 110 -4.97 4.90 -8.76
CA TYR A 110 -5.17 3.52 -9.27
C TYR A 110 -5.34 2.47 -8.15
N GLY A 111 -5.02 2.82 -6.91
CA GLY A 111 -5.17 1.93 -5.75
C GLY A 111 -4.04 0.90 -5.67
N ILE A 112 -4.36 -0.31 -5.18
CA ILE A 112 -3.37 -1.38 -5.00
C ILE A 112 -3.05 -2.02 -6.34
N CYS A 113 -1.78 -1.96 -6.72
CA CYS A 113 -1.20 -2.61 -7.89
C CYS A 113 -0.09 -3.57 -7.46
N THR A 114 0.30 -4.47 -8.34
CA THR A 114 1.44 -5.37 -8.16
C THR A 114 2.60 -4.88 -9.00
N ALA A 115 3.74 -4.60 -8.35
CA ALA A 115 5.01 -4.34 -8.99
C ALA A 115 5.91 -5.58 -8.87
N LYS A 116 6.77 -5.81 -9.86
CA LYS A 116 7.86 -6.77 -9.73
C LYS A 116 9.08 -6.08 -9.15
N ILE A 117 9.74 -6.74 -8.21
CA ILE A 117 11.06 -6.38 -7.71
C ILE A 117 12.06 -6.95 -8.72
N GLU A 118 12.89 -6.09 -9.29
CA GLU A 118 13.87 -6.47 -10.31
C GLU A 118 15.22 -5.84 -9.98
N ASP A 119 16.29 -6.61 -10.11
CA ASP A 119 17.66 -6.12 -9.89
C ASP A 119 17.96 -4.96 -10.85
N GLY A 120 18.23 -3.77 -10.29
CA GLY A 120 18.52 -2.56 -11.05
C GLY A 120 17.29 -1.77 -11.54
N GLY A 121 16.08 -2.20 -11.19
CA GLY A 121 14.83 -1.49 -11.50
C GLY A 121 14.10 -1.06 -10.23
N ASN A 122 13.13 -1.88 -9.82
CA ASN A 122 12.27 -1.61 -8.68
C ASN A 122 12.86 -2.25 -7.42
N THR A 123 13.32 -1.44 -6.47
CA THR A 123 13.87 -1.93 -5.20
C THR A 123 12.87 -1.71 -4.06
N PHE A 124 12.58 -2.77 -3.30
CA PHE A 124 11.82 -2.65 -2.06
C PHE A 124 12.73 -2.19 -0.91
N ILE A 125 12.32 -1.14 -0.21
CA ILE A 125 13.01 -0.55 0.93
C ILE A 125 12.11 -0.71 2.15
N SER A 126 12.46 -1.60 3.07
CA SER A 126 11.70 -1.85 4.30
C SER A 126 11.74 -0.66 5.25
N ASP A 127 10.64 -0.40 5.96
CA ASP A 127 10.55 0.65 7.00
C ASP A 127 11.38 0.31 8.25
N ALA A 128 11.73 -0.96 8.45
CA ALA A 128 12.48 -1.41 9.62
C ALA A 128 13.99 -1.09 9.54
N VAL A 129 14.41 -0.33 8.51
CA VAL A 129 15.80 0.07 8.23
C VAL A 129 16.05 1.51 8.68
#